data_AF-A0A2V5W7L6-F1
#
_entry.id   AF-A0A2V5W7L6-F1
#
_cell.length_a   1.000
_cell.length_b   1.000
_cell.length_c   1.000
_cell.angle_alpha   90.00
_cell.angle_beta   90.00
_cell.angle_gamma   90.00
#
_symmetry.space_group_name_H-M   'P 1'
#
loop_
_entity.id
_entity.type
_entity.pdbx_description
1 polymer ?
#
loop_
_entity_poly.entity_id
_entity_poly.type
_entity_poly.pdbx_seq_one_letter_code
_entity_poly.pdbx_strand_id
1 'polypeptide(L)' 'VRAHRALGLEVYSRVDIMLPEDGEASVLEVNTIPGMTEASLLPEAAGVAGISYPELCARIIELSAKRCAVK' A
#
# COMPACT_ATOMS: atom_id res chain seq x y z
N VAL A 1 -6.49 4.72 3.52
CA VAL A 1 -7.40 3.55 3.60
C VAL A 1 -8.71 3.72 2.83
N ARG A 2 -9.40 4.89 2.87
CA ARG A 2 -10.69 5.07 2.16
C ARG A 2 -10.61 4.80 0.64
N ALA A 3 -9.65 5.40 -0.06
CA ALA A 3 -9.45 5.20 -1.50
C ALA A 3 -9.22 3.72 -1.88
N HIS A 4 -8.33 3.03 -1.16
CA HIS A 4 -8.07 1.59 -1.32
C HIS A 4 -9.36 0.76 -1.23
N ARG A 5 -10.17 1.00 -0.20
CA ARG A 5 -11.44 0.27 0.01
C ARG A 5 -12.50 0.62 -1.04
N ALA A 6 -12.59 1.89 -1.44
CA ALA A 6 -13.56 2.34 -2.44
C ALA A 6 -13.35 1.65 -3.80
N LEU A 7 -12.11 1.25 -4.11
CA LEU A 7 -11.76 0.51 -5.33
C LEU A 7 -11.84 -1.02 -5.17
N GLY A 8 -12.29 -1.52 -4.02
CA GLY A 8 -12.38 -2.98 -3.77
C GLY A 8 -11.02 -3.67 -3.70
N LEU A 9 -9.94 -2.94 -3.39
CA LEU A 9 -8.62 -3.52 -3.19
C LEU A 9 -8.53 -4.19 -1.81
N GLU A 10 -7.69 -5.22 -1.71
CA GLU A 10 -7.72 -6.14 -0.56
C GLU A 10 -6.37 -6.35 0.12
N VAL A 11 -5.27 -6.45 -0.64
CA VAL A 11 -3.95 -6.82 -0.08
C VAL A 11 -3.13 -5.58 0.22
N TYR A 12 -2.80 -4.79 -0.80
CA TYR A 12 -1.99 -3.58 -0.66
C TYR A 12 -2.18 -2.64 -1.84
N SER A 13 -1.82 -1.37 -1.63
CA SER A 13 -1.73 -0.34 -2.67
C SER A 13 -0.95 0.85 -2.13
N ARG A 14 -0.25 1.59 -2.99
CA ARG A 14 0.22 2.96 -2.65
C ARG A 14 -0.84 3.96 -3.08
N VAL A 15 -1.19 4.91 -2.21
CA VAL A 15 -2.15 5.99 -2.51
C VAL A 15 -1.40 7.29 -2.45
N ASP A 16 -1.30 7.97 -3.59
CA ASP A 16 -0.60 9.23 -3.70
C ASP A 16 -1.60 10.38 -3.55
N ILE A 17 -1.33 11.28 -2.62
CA ILE A 17 -2.23 12.35 -2.19
C ILE A 17 -1.50 13.68 -2.32
N MET A 18 -2.13 14.64 -2.98
CA MET A 18 -1.71 16.03 -2.97
C MET A 18 -2.41 16.74 -1.81
N LEU A 19 -1.65 17.37 -0.91
CA LEU A 19 -2.18 18.18 0.18
C LEU A 19 -1.70 19.64 -0.04
N PRO A 20 -2.55 20.51 -0.58
CA PRO A 20 -2.25 21.94 -0.70
C PRO A 20 -2.24 22.62 0.68
N GLU A 21 -1.66 23.83 0.74
CA GLU A 21 -1.53 24.60 1.98
C GLU A 21 -2.89 25.01 2.61
N ASP A 22 -3.93 25.12 1.78
CA ASP A 22 -5.31 25.40 2.21
C ASP A 22 -6.00 24.18 2.88
N GLY A 23 -5.37 23.01 2.83
CA GLY A 23 -5.74 21.82 3.59
C GLY A 23 -6.64 20.82 2.85
N GLU A 24 -7.07 21.09 1.60
CA GLU A 24 -7.94 20.16 0.88
C GLU A 24 -7.16 19.05 0.16
N ALA A 25 -7.01 17.91 0.82
CA ALA A 25 -6.35 16.74 0.25
C ALA A 25 -7.10 16.15 -0.96
N SER A 26 -6.38 15.93 -2.07
CA SER A 26 -6.88 15.25 -3.27
C SER A 26 -6.09 13.97 -3.55
N VAL A 27 -6.80 12.87 -3.85
CA VAL A 27 -6.16 11.61 -4.29
C VAL A 27 -5.76 11.77 -5.76
N LEU A 28 -4.49 11.58 -6.07
CA LEU A 28 -3.96 11.63 -7.43
C LEU A 28 -4.06 10.28 -8.11
N GLU A 29 -3.53 9.24 -7.46
CA GLU A 29 -3.52 7.88 -7.98
C GLU A 29 -3.55 6.82 -6.87
N VAL A 30 -4.02 5.63 -7.24
CA VAL A 30 -3.93 4.42 -6.42
C VAL A 30 -3.17 3.37 -7.22
N ASN A 31 -1.91 3.13 -6.85
CA ASN A 31 -1.07 2.11 -7.46
C ASN A 31 -1.34 0.75 -6.82
N THR A 32 -1.89 -0.18 -7.62
CA THR A 32 -2.18 -1.56 -7.19
C THR A 32 -0.96 -2.47 -7.25
N ILE A 33 0.09 -2.09 -7.98
CA ILE A 33 1.38 -2.77 -8.05
C ILE A 33 2.49 -1.69 -7.96
N PRO A 34 2.72 -1.11 -6.77
CA PRO A 34 3.79 -0.15 -6.58
C PRO A 34 5.17 -0.80 -6.73
N GLY A 35 6.20 0.04 -6.93
CA GLY A 35 7.59 -0.42 -6.88
C GLY A 35 7.94 -1.10 -5.55
N MET A 36 8.78 -2.13 -5.62
CA MET A 36 9.17 -2.99 -4.49
C MET A 36 10.70 -3.10 -4.33
N THR A 37 11.48 -2.20 -4.92
CA THR A 37 12.92 -2.10 -4.62
C THR A 37 13.13 -1.46 -3.24
N GLU A 38 14.33 -1.59 -2.67
CA GLU A 38 14.65 -1.00 -1.35
C GLU A 38 14.38 0.51 -1.28
N ALA A 39 14.65 1.23 -2.38
CA ALA A 39 14.39 2.67 -2.50
C ALA A 39 12.95 3.01 -2.97
N SER A 40 12.04 2.04 -3.05
CA SER A 40 10.65 2.30 -3.41
C SER A 40 9.85 2.78 -2.19
N LEU A 41 8.92 3.70 -2.42
CA LEU A 41 8.15 4.38 -1.36
C LEU A 41 7.39 3.44 -0.41
N LEU A 42 6.86 2.30 -0.91
CA LEU A 42 6.13 1.37 -0.05
C LEU A 42 7.09 0.61 0.91
N PRO A 43 8.16 -0.04 0.44
CA PRO A 43 9.22 -0.56 1.30
C PRO A 43 9.81 0.47 2.26
N GLU A 44 10.10 1.69 1.81
CA GLU A 44 10.65 2.76 2.63
C GLU A 44 9.69 3.15 3.77
N ALA A 45 8.41 3.39 3.45
CA ALA A 45 7.38 3.70 4.45
C ALA A 45 7.17 2.55 5.45
N ALA A 46 7.25 1.29 4.99
CA ALA A 46 7.19 0.12 5.86
C ALA A 46 8.39 0.08 6.83
N GLY A 47 9.59 0.38 6.35
CA GLY A 47 10.79 0.48 7.17
C GLY A 47 10.67 1.55 8.26
N VAL A 48 10.17 2.75 7.92
CA VAL A 48 9.87 3.81 8.91
C VAL A 48 8.84 3.34 9.95
N ALA A 49 7.89 2.50 9.55
CA ALA A 49 6.91 1.88 10.44
C ALA A 49 7.45 0.67 11.23
N GLY A 50 8.75 0.36 11.14
CA GLY A 50 9.38 -0.77 11.84
C GLY A 50 9.09 -2.14 11.23
N ILE A 51 8.67 -2.19 9.96
CA ILE A 51 8.42 -3.44 9.22
C ILE A 51 9.58 -3.62 8.24
N SER A 52 10.38 -4.66 8.42
CA SER A 52 11.48 -4.98 7.50
C SER A 52 10.95 -5.42 6.13
N TYR A 53 11.77 -5.29 5.09
CA TYR A 53 11.39 -5.71 3.74
C TYR A 53 10.95 -7.19 3.64
N PRO A 54 11.68 -8.16 4.24
CA PRO A 54 11.22 -9.55 4.27
C PRO A 54 9.87 -9.74 4.97
N GLU A 55 9.61 -9.02 6.07
CA GLU A 55 8.32 -9.06 6.78
C GLU A 55 7.18 -8.47 5.95
N LEU A 56 7.44 -7.36 5.24
CA LEU A 56 6.48 -6.78 4.30
C LEU A 56 6.08 -7.79 3.22
N CYS A 57 7.07 -8.42 2.58
CA CYS A 57 6.85 -9.46 1.58
C CYS A 57 6.07 -10.65 2.16
N ALA A 58 6.44 -11.14 3.34
CA ALA A 58 5.75 -12.23 4.02
C ALA A 58 4.27 -11.89 4.29
N ARG A 59 3.97 -10.67 4.75
CA ARG A 59 2.59 -10.21 4.98
C ARG A 59 1.77 -10.16 3.69
N ILE A 60 2.34 -9.65 2.59
CA ILE A 60 1.66 -9.60 1.28
C ILE A 60 1.32 -11.03 0.82
N ILE A 61 2.26 -11.97 0.96
CA ILE A 61 2.06 -13.39 0.62
C ILE A 61 0.95 -14.00 1.49
N GLU A 62 1.01 -13.81 2.80
CA GLU A 62 0.02 -14.36 3.75
C GLU A 62 -1.40 -13.84 3.44
N LEU A 63 -1.55 -12.53 3.23
CA LEU A 63 -2.83 -11.91 2.90
C LEU A 63 -3.37 -12.42 1.54
N SER A 64 -2.49 -12.56 0.54
CA SER A 64 -2.85 -13.10 -0.77
C SER A 64 -3.28 -14.55 -0.68
N ALA A 65 -2.59 -15.38 0.11
CA ALA A 65 -2.93 -16.77 0.33
C ALA A 65 -4.31 -16.91 1.02
N LYS A 66 -4.57 -16.10 2.06
CA LYS A 66 -5.87 -16.04 2.73
C LYS A 66 -7.00 -15.67 1.76
N ARG A 67 -6.75 -14.73 0.84
CA ARG A 67 -7.74 -14.36 -0.18
C ARG A 67 -8.03 -15.50 -1.14
N CYS A 68 -7.01 -16.22 -1.60
CA CYS A 68 -7.18 -17.36 -2.50
C CYS A 68 -7.91 -18.53 -1.84
N ALA A 69 -7.72 -18.76 -0.53
CA ALA A 69 -8.37 -19.82 0.22
C ALA A 69 -9.88 -19.58 0.48
N VAL A 70 -10.36 -18.34 0.30
CA VAL A 70 -11.76 -17.93 0.53
C VAL A 70 -12.53 -17.81 -0.81
N LYS A 71 -12.02 -18.43 -1.89
CA LYS A 71 -12.72 -18.54 -3.18
C LYS A 71 -13.32 -19.92 -3.37
#